data_AF-A0A3E3HXQ9-F1
#
_entry.id   AF-A0A3E3HXQ9-F1
#
_cell.length_a   1.000
_cell.length_b   1.000
_cell.length_c   1.000
_cell.angle_alpha   90.00
_cell.angle_beta   90.00
_cell.angle_gamma   90.00
#
_symmetry.space_group_name_H-M   'P 1'
#
loop_
_entity.id
_entity.type
_entity.pdbx_description
1 polymer ?
#
loop_
_entity_poly.entity_id
_entity_poly.type
_entity_poly.pdbx_seq_one_letter_code
_entity_poly.pdbx_strand_id
1 'polypeptide(L)' 'MCIEKCKHGSGRGLHKPTLEIRKGGAFLLYYVGDGMMIHCGSPIQYANINSSYWQEHFYAFGRL' A
#
# COMPACT_ATOMS: atom_id res chain seq x y z
N MET A 1 11.83 1.12 -1.93
CA MET A 1 10.52 0.49 -1.71
C MET A 1 9.71 1.36 -0.75
N CYS A 2 8.45 1.69 -1.05
CA CYS A 2 7.52 2.34 -0.11
C CYS A 2 6.51 1.31 0.36
N ILE A 3 6.09 1.41 1.62
CA ILE A 3 5.09 0.52 2.21
C ILE A 3 3.84 1.33 2.56
N GLU A 4 2.69 0.85 2.12
CA GLU A 4 1.37 1.42 2.46
C GLU A 4 0.71 0.65 3.60
N LYS A 5 0.02 1.34 4.52
CA LYS A 5 -0.95 0.75 5.44
C LYS A 5 -2.31 0.67 4.75
N CYS A 6 -2.86 -0.52 4.49
CA CYS A 6 -4.24 -0.60 3.98
C CYS A 6 -5.26 0.00 4.97
N LYS A 7 -6.18 0.81 4.44
CA LYS A 7 -7.46 1.09 5.08
C LYS A 7 -8.26 -0.21 5.11
N HIS A 8 -8.61 -0.71 6.30
CA HIS A 8 -9.47 -1.88 6.44
C HIS A 8 -10.77 -1.72 5.63
N GLY A 9 -11.08 -2.67 4.74
CA GLY A 9 -12.46 -2.90 4.29
C GLY A 9 -12.67 -3.28 2.83
N SER A 10 -12.52 -4.57 2.50
CA SER A 10 -13.32 -5.23 1.44
C SER A 10 -13.34 -6.76 1.63
N GLY A 11 -13.61 -7.22 2.85
CA GLY A 11 -13.88 -8.63 3.12
C GLY A 11 -15.23 -9.07 2.59
N ARG A 12 -15.37 -9.26 1.28
CA ARG A 12 -16.44 -10.08 0.70
C ARG A 12 -15.87 -11.46 0.36
N GLY A 13 -16.01 -12.40 1.30
CA GLY A 13 -16.24 -13.80 0.94
C GLY A 13 -15.08 -14.80 0.95
N LEU A 14 -14.07 -14.70 1.82
CA LEU A 14 -13.14 -15.84 2.00
C LEU A 14 -13.26 -16.45 3.40
N HIS A 15 -14.07 -17.50 3.48
CA HIS A 15 -14.16 -18.39 4.63
C HIS A 15 -13.03 -19.41 4.54
N LYS A 16 -12.03 -19.35 5.45
CA LYS A 16 -11.45 -20.48 6.21
C LYS A 16 -10.07 -20.14 6.83
N PRO A 17 -9.68 -20.85 7.91
CA PRO A 17 -8.96 -20.27 9.04
C PRO A 17 -7.51 -20.77 9.09
N THR A 18 -6.53 -19.91 8.85
CA THR A 18 -5.14 -20.10 9.30
C THR A 18 -4.50 -18.72 9.31
N LEU A 19 -4.10 -18.26 10.50
CA LEU A 19 -3.47 -16.96 10.75
C LEU A 19 -4.34 -15.74 10.42
N GLU A 20 -4.87 -15.14 11.48
CA GLU A 20 -5.28 -13.74 11.52
C GLU A 20 -4.07 -12.83 11.24
N ILE A 21 -3.64 -12.75 9.97
CA ILE A 21 -2.93 -11.58 9.48
C ILE A 21 -3.93 -10.45 9.70
N ARG A 22 -3.66 -9.62 10.71
CA ARG A 22 -4.50 -8.57 11.30
C ARG A 22 -5.04 -7.61 10.25
N LYS A 23 -5.98 -8.05 9.41
CA LYS A 23 -6.86 -7.32 8.47
C LYS A 23 -6.31 -6.03 7.81
N GLY A 24 -5.00 -5.89 7.65
CA GLY A 24 -4.34 -4.77 7.01
C GLY A 24 -3.37 -5.34 6.00
N GLY A 25 -3.73 -5.30 4.72
CA GLY A 25 -2.76 -5.50 3.66
C GLY A 25 -1.67 -4.44 3.73
N ALA A 26 -0.48 -4.78 3.25
CA ALA A 26 0.55 -3.80 2.95
C ALA A 26 0.89 -3.96 1.46
N PHE A 27 0.76 -2.87 0.71
CA PHE A 27 1.21 -2.86 -0.68
C PHE A 27 2.66 -2.36 -0.74
N LEU A 28 3.44 -2.97 -1.63
CA LEU A 28 4.79 -2.55 -1.94
C LEU A 28 4.77 -1.65 -3.17
N LEU A 29 5.38 -0.48 -3.06
CA LEU A 29 5.52 0.50 -4.14
C LEU A 29 7.00 0.77 -4.40
N TYR A 30 7.35 1.23 -5.60
CA TYR A 30 8.73 1.58 -5.92
C TYR A 30 8.88 3.10 -5.98
N TYR A 31 9.76 3.64 -5.15
CA TYR A 31 10.08 5.06 -5.13
C TYR A 31 10.95 5.39 -6.34
N VAL A 32 10.57 6.41 -7.11
CA VAL A 32 11.25 6.78 -8.36
C VAL A 32 11.94 8.15 -8.30
N GLY A 33 11.89 8.84 -7.15
CA GLY A 33 12.46 10.19 -6.98
C GLY A 33 11.38 11.28 -6.99
N ASP A 34 11.76 12.50 -6.59
CA ASP A 34 10.91 13.70 -6.61
C ASP A 34 9.53 13.56 -5.95
N GLY A 35 9.45 12.76 -4.87
CA GLY A 35 8.18 12.50 -4.18
C GLY A 35 7.22 11.59 -4.95
N MET A 36 7.69 10.94 -6.02
CA MET A 36 6.89 10.06 -6.86
C MET A 36 7.20 8.58 -6.60
N MET A 37 6.18 7.75 -6.77
CA MET A 37 6.29 6.30 -6.74
C MET A 37 5.43 5.65 -7.83
N ILE A 38 5.83 4.48 -8.28
CA ILE A 38 5.05 3.63 -9.17
C ILE A 38 4.43 2.48 -8.37
N HIS A 39 3.16 2.19 -8.65
CA HIS A 39 2.42 1.14 -7.95
C HIS A 39 1.55 0.30 -8.88
N CYS A 40 1.38 -0.96 -8.53
CA CYS A 40 0.50 -1.90 -9.25
C CYS A 40 -0.94 -1.75 -8.77
N GLY A 41 -1.52 -0.57 -9.00
CA GLY A 41 -2.97 -0.37 -8.89
C GLY A 41 -3.71 -0.97 -10.09
N SER A 42 -5.03 -0.77 -10.13
CA SER A 42 -5.84 -1.05 -11.33
C SER A 42 -6.46 0.26 -11.81
N PRO A 43 -5.83 1.00 -12.74
CA PRO A 43 -4.64 0.67 -13.54
C PRO A 43 -3.29 0.88 -12.82
N ILE A 44 -2.20 0.38 -13.41
CA ILE A 44 -0.82 0.71 -12.99
C ILE A 44 -0.60 2.19 -13.23
N GLN A 45 -0.14 2.91 -12.21
CA GLN A 45 -0.02 4.37 -12.28
C GLN A 45 1.08 4.91 -11.36
N TYR A 46 1.46 6.15 -11.61
CA TYR A 46 2.31 6.94 -10.72
C TYR A 46 1.47 7.62 -9.65
N ALA A 47 2.04 7.77 -8.47
CA ALA A 47 1.43 8.44 -7.34
C ALA A 47 2.44 9.40 -6.68
N ASN A 48 1.93 10.54 -6.22
CA ASN A 48 2.69 11.51 -5.44
C ASN A 48 2.53 11.20 -3.94
N ILE A 49 3.63 10.94 -3.25
CA ILE A 49 3.66 10.62 -1.82
C ILE A 49 3.18 11.78 -0.93
N ASN A 50 3.24 13.01 -1.46
CA ASN A 50 2.85 14.21 -0.75
C ASN A 50 1.33 14.48 -0.81
N SER A 51 0.54 13.64 -1.50
CA SER A 51 -0.92 13.75 -1.43
C SER A 51 -1.42 13.39 -0.03
N SER A 52 -2.54 13.98 0.39
CA SER A 52 -3.14 13.72 1.71
C SER A 52 -3.40 12.24 1.94
N TYR A 53 -3.90 11.54 0.93
CA TYR A 53 -4.12 10.08 0.97
C TYR A 53 -2.83 9.33 1.32
N TRP A 54 -1.73 9.61 0.62
CA TRP A 54 -0.49 8.90 0.83
C TRP A 54 0.20 9.29 2.13
N GLN A 55 0.10 10.54 2.57
CA GLN A 55 0.59 10.96 3.89
C GLN A 55 -0.11 10.21 5.03
N GLU A 56 -1.41 9.92 4.90
CA GLU A 56 -2.17 9.15 5.90
C GLU A 56 -1.87 7.64 5.85
N HIS A 57 -1.55 7.10 4.67
CA HIS A 57 -1.38 5.66 4.45
C HIS A 57 0.09 5.24 4.30
N PHE A 58 1.04 6.17 4.34
CA PHE A 58 2.46 5.85 4.28
C PHE A 58 2.94 5.18 5.58
N TYR A 59 3.67 4.07 5.44
CA TYR A 59 4.26 3.37 6.58
C TYR A 59 5.76 3.65 6.72
N ALA A 60 6.54 3.30 5.69
CA ALA A 60 7.99 3.39 5.72
C ALA A 60 8.58 3.26 4.32
N PHE A 61 9.85 3.67 4.20
CA PHE A 61 10.72 3.28 3.09
C PHE A 61 11.53 2.04 3.48
N GLY A 62 11.81 1.19 2.50
CA GLY A 62 12.74 0.08 2.59
C GLY A 62 13.73 0.10 1.43
N ARG A 63 14.95 -0.36 1.69
CA ARG A 63 16.02 -0.57 0.71
C ARG A 63 16.26 -2.08 0.59
N LEU A 64 16.46 -2.57 -0.65
CA LEU A 64 16.90 -3.94 -0.91
C LEU A 64 18.41 -4.05 -0.65
#